data_AF-A0A833RMM5-F1
#
_entry.id   AF-A0A833RMM5-F1
#
_cell.length_a   1.000
_cell.length_b   1.000
_cell.length_c   1.000
_cell.angle_alpha   90.00
_cell.angle_beta   90.00
_cell.angle_gamma   90.00
#
_symmetry.space_group_name_H-M   'P 1'
#
loop_
_entity.id
_entity.type
_entity.pdbx_description
1 polymer ?
#
loop_
_entity_poly.entity_id
_entity_poly.type
_entity_poly.pdbx_seq_one_letter_code
_entity_poly.pdbx_strand_id
1 'polypeptide(L)'
;MKSEELRYFTGSEILTLAEEFQMQKRWHQDQDKCTFIILDKSIFTQTKNEIEAMIGDTNLFFNESDQPNIAEVEIMIADVTYRRRKRGWEAIILMLLYGINKLNITKYIAKIKFDNEKSINMFEKLKFQKVIQKLKSSAQKRPLLFNSVIYGSFYTGAEFAQQTYSKIFKVYDCHDQNFAEKLETLLEISRNQSKINGEETDTSKTEKPLFVWIKKFDQMLGLLNENDWTQSRSYNWPQLKRYAIYGCFIAGPVLHGWYKWLDMFYKGKTVKIVVTKLLVDQFILTPPLITLFFISLYLIFLCITYMYIYNTAIYFVTIFVNVLGMSLMEGKSNAFDECKAKFLQTFKTSCMYWLPVQFLNFLLVPPVLRVTFVSIAAFCWANILCYLKSTPVSTCCDNQIKY
;
A
#
# COMPACT_ATOMS: atom_id res chain seq x y z
N MET A 1 -3.70 -9.31 41.20
CA MET A 1 -2.59 -10.30 40.97
C MET A 1 -1.18 -9.67 41.17
N LYS A 2 -0.32 -10.20 42.06
CA LYS A 2 0.98 -9.57 42.43
C LYS A 2 2.18 -9.94 41.54
N SER A 3 2.21 -11.14 40.95
CA SER A 3 3.33 -11.61 40.14
C SER A 3 3.40 -10.87 38.80
N GLU A 4 4.55 -10.25 38.52
CA GLU A 4 4.80 -9.53 37.27
C GLU A 4 4.81 -10.47 36.05
N GLU A 5 5.40 -11.66 36.19
CA GLU A 5 5.41 -12.69 35.14
C GLU A 5 3.97 -13.08 34.75
N LEU A 6 3.12 -13.34 35.74
CA LEU A 6 1.73 -13.73 35.49
C LEU A 6 0.94 -12.60 34.84
N ARG A 7 1.07 -11.36 35.34
CA ARG A 7 0.44 -10.18 34.70
C ARG A 7 0.88 -10.01 33.26
N TYR A 8 2.18 -10.17 32.99
CA TYR A 8 2.69 -10.07 31.63
C TYR A 8 2.05 -11.12 30.71
N PHE A 9 2.00 -12.39 31.09
CA PHE A 9 1.48 -13.42 30.19
C PHE A 9 -0.04 -13.42 30.03
N THR A 10 -0.77 -12.95 31.03
CA THR A 10 -2.25 -12.83 31.02
C THR A 10 -2.73 -11.50 30.46
N GLY A 11 -1.85 -10.50 30.37
CA GLY A 11 -2.24 -9.14 29.99
C GLY A 11 -3.01 -8.39 31.07
N SER A 12 -2.98 -8.86 32.33
CA SER A 12 -3.65 -8.21 33.46
C SER A 12 -2.92 -6.95 33.94
N GLU A 13 -3.69 -5.93 34.30
CA GLU A 13 -3.20 -4.69 34.91
C GLU A 13 -3.11 -4.81 36.45
N ILE A 14 -2.43 -3.86 37.08
CA ILE A 14 -2.43 -3.73 38.53
C ILE A 14 -3.69 -2.97 38.92
N LEU A 15 -4.58 -3.63 39.64
CA LEU A 15 -5.83 -3.06 40.11
C LEU A 15 -5.72 -2.67 41.59
N THR A 16 -6.41 -1.60 41.95
CA THR A 16 -6.69 -1.26 43.34
C THR A 16 -7.62 -2.30 43.98
N LEU A 17 -7.70 -2.34 45.32
CA LEU A 17 -8.56 -3.29 46.01
C LEU A 17 -10.04 -3.13 45.63
N ALA A 18 -10.50 -1.89 45.44
CA ALA A 18 -11.88 -1.61 45.01
C ALA A 18 -12.15 -2.13 43.58
N GLU A 19 -11.20 -1.96 42.67
CA GLU A 19 -11.28 -2.47 41.30
C GLU A 19 -11.24 -4.00 41.25
N GLU A 20 -10.44 -4.66 42.10
CA GLU A 20 -10.42 -6.12 42.23
C GLU A 20 -11.80 -6.64 42.69
N PHE A 21 -12.46 -6.00 43.66
CA PHE A 21 -13.82 -6.37 44.08
C PHE A 21 -14.86 -6.17 42.96
N GLN A 22 -14.77 -5.07 42.20
CA GLN A 22 -15.62 -4.87 41.03
C GLN A 22 -15.39 -5.93 39.96
N MET A 23 -14.11 -6.26 39.71
CA MET A 23 -13.75 -7.30 38.75
C MET A 23 -14.33 -8.65 39.18
N GLN A 24 -14.18 -9.05 40.45
CA GLN A 24 -14.77 -10.31 40.95
C GLN A 24 -16.29 -10.36 40.77
N LYS A 25 -16.99 -9.26 41.09
CA LYS A 25 -18.44 -9.18 40.90
C LYS A 25 -18.83 -9.33 39.44
N ARG A 26 -18.09 -8.66 38.55
CA ARG A 26 -18.29 -8.77 37.11
C ARG A 26 -18.06 -10.20 36.62
N TRP A 27 -16.95 -10.83 37.00
CA TRP A 27 -16.67 -12.23 36.64
C TRP A 27 -17.71 -13.23 37.15
N HIS A 28 -18.39 -12.93 38.26
CA HIS A 28 -19.47 -13.75 38.77
C HIS A 28 -20.80 -13.55 38.05
N GLN A 29 -21.05 -12.34 37.51
CA GLN A 29 -22.33 -11.95 36.90
C GLN A 29 -22.35 -12.03 35.37
N ASP A 30 -21.17 -11.99 34.74
CA ASP A 30 -20.98 -12.02 33.30
C ASP A 30 -21.43 -13.38 32.71
N GLN A 31 -22.49 -13.37 31.89
CA GLN A 31 -23.01 -14.56 31.20
C GLN A 31 -22.22 -14.92 29.94
N ASP A 32 -21.39 -14.00 29.46
CA ASP A 32 -20.48 -14.15 28.31
C ASP A 32 -19.14 -14.78 28.71
N LYS A 33 -19.08 -15.40 29.89
CA LYS A 33 -17.87 -15.99 30.41
C LYS A 33 -18.12 -17.30 31.16
N CYS A 34 -17.23 -18.26 30.95
CA CYS A 34 -17.22 -19.53 31.68
C CYS A 34 -15.82 -19.78 32.23
N THR A 35 -15.70 -19.92 33.55
CA THR A 35 -14.42 -20.08 34.25
C THR A 35 -14.41 -21.37 35.03
N PHE A 36 -13.37 -22.18 34.84
CA PHE A 36 -13.08 -23.34 35.68
C PHE A 36 -11.84 -23.06 36.52
N ILE A 37 -11.97 -23.31 37.82
CA ILE A 37 -10.85 -23.30 38.76
C ILE A 37 -10.20 -24.67 38.76
N ILE A 38 -8.87 -24.70 38.67
CA ILE A 38 -8.08 -25.92 38.62
C ILE A 38 -7.57 -26.20 40.05
N LEU A 39 -7.98 -27.33 40.60
CA LEU A 39 -7.59 -27.79 41.93
C LEU A 39 -6.67 -29.01 41.85
N ASP A 40 -5.68 -29.09 42.74
CA ASP A 40 -4.94 -30.32 43.00
C ASP A 40 -5.79 -31.29 43.80
N LYS A 41 -6.06 -32.45 43.21
CA LYS A 41 -6.92 -33.48 43.81
C LYS A 41 -6.37 -34.02 45.13
N SER A 42 -5.05 -34.16 45.27
CA SER A 42 -4.43 -34.76 46.45
C SER A 42 -4.55 -33.83 47.66
N ILE A 43 -4.20 -32.56 47.47
CA ILE A 43 -4.36 -31.51 48.49
C ILE A 43 -5.83 -31.38 48.86
N PHE A 44 -6.72 -31.23 47.88
CA PHE A 44 -8.15 -31.06 48.15
C PHE A 44 -8.76 -32.25 48.90
N THR A 45 -8.33 -33.48 48.61
CA THR A 45 -8.85 -34.67 49.30
C THR A 45 -8.40 -34.71 50.76
N GLN A 46 -7.18 -34.27 51.05
CA GLN A 46 -6.60 -34.25 52.40
C GLN A 46 -7.13 -33.09 53.25
N THR A 47 -7.13 -31.87 52.70
CA THR A 47 -7.41 -30.65 53.47
C THR A 47 -8.87 -30.23 53.37
N LYS A 48 -9.60 -30.71 52.35
CA LYS A 48 -10.95 -30.23 51.98
C LYS A 48 -11.03 -28.71 51.77
N ASN A 49 -9.88 -28.07 51.54
CA ASN A 49 -9.76 -26.64 51.37
C ASN A 49 -9.50 -26.31 49.89
N GLU A 50 -10.48 -25.69 49.24
CA GLU A 50 -10.40 -25.31 47.82
C GLU A 50 -9.33 -24.24 47.55
N ILE A 51 -9.13 -23.31 48.50
CA ILE A 51 -8.17 -22.22 48.35
C ILE A 51 -6.74 -22.78 48.36
N GLU A 52 -6.47 -23.71 49.28
CA GLU A 52 -5.15 -24.35 49.38
C GLU A 52 -4.86 -25.27 48.20
N ALA A 53 -5.89 -25.93 47.66
CA ALA A 53 -5.74 -26.81 46.51
C ALA A 53 -5.67 -26.06 45.16
N MET A 54 -5.92 -24.75 45.12
CA MET A 54 -6.00 -23.99 43.87
C MET A 54 -4.64 -23.83 43.20
N ILE A 55 -4.51 -24.31 41.96
CA ILE A 55 -3.25 -24.23 41.20
C ILE A 55 -3.35 -23.35 39.95
N GLY A 56 -4.55 -22.95 39.53
CA GLY A 56 -4.79 -22.11 38.36
C GLY A 56 -6.25 -22.07 37.92
N ASP A 57 -6.47 -21.61 36.70
CA ASP A 57 -7.79 -21.43 36.11
C ASP A 57 -7.75 -21.53 34.58
N THR A 58 -8.90 -21.82 33.98
CA THR A 58 -9.10 -21.75 32.53
C THR A 58 -10.44 -21.08 32.23
N ASN A 59 -10.45 -20.25 31.19
CA ASN A 59 -11.58 -19.38 30.87
C ASN A 59 -12.00 -19.57 29.42
N LEU A 60 -13.31 -19.48 29.18
CA LEU A 60 -13.92 -19.26 27.88
C LEU A 60 -14.61 -17.89 27.87
N PHE A 61 -14.33 -17.12 26.84
CA PHE A 61 -14.96 -15.82 26.59
C PHE A 61 -15.79 -15.90 25.31
N PHE A 62 -17.02 -15.42 25.37
CA PHE A 62 -17.96 -15.39 24.24
C PHE A 62 -18.03 -13.95 23.71
N ASN A 63 -17.70 -13.75 22.43
CA ASN A 63 -17.84 -12.42 21.83
C ASN A 63 -19.32 -12.16 21.47
N GLU A 64 -19.81 -10.98 21.82
CA GLU A 64 -21.22 -10.53 21.69
C GLU A 64 -21.91 -10.89 20.35
N SER A 65 -23.17 -11.35 20.48
CA SER A 65 -24.32 -11.48 19.54
C SER A 65 -24.15 -12.08 18.13
N ASP A 66 -23.02 -11.89 17.43
CA ASP A 66 -22.92 -12.23 16.00
C ASP A 66 -22.34 -13.64 15.74
N GLN A 67 -21.68 -14.26 16.73
CA GLN A 67 -21.00 -15.56 16.56
C GLN A 67 -21.13 -16.46 17.81
N PRO A 68 -22.32 -17.01 18.11
CA PRO A 68 -22.58 -17.74 19.36
C PRO A 68 -21.73 -19.01 19.54
N ASN A 69 -21.24 -19.60 18.45
CA ASN A 69 -20.49 -20.88 18.51
C ASN A 69 -18.96 -20.69 18.50
N ILE A 70 -18.48 -19.46 18.75
CA ILE A 70 -17.04 -19.13 18.77
C ILE A 70 -16.66 -18.65 20.16
N ALA A 71 -15.65 -19.30 20.75
CA ALA A 71 -15.12 -18.91 22.06
C ALA A 71 -13.62 -18.66 22.02
N GLU A 72 -13.19 -17.64 22.77
CA GLU A 72 -11.78 -17.44 23.09
C GLU A 72 -11.42 -18.24 24.34
N VAL A 73 -10.33 -19.02 24.28
CA VAL A 73 -9.87 -19.88 25.36
C VAL A 73 -8.58 -19.35 25.99
N GLU A 74 -8.54 -19.33 27.31
CA GLU A 74 -7.40 -18.93 28.13
C GLU A 74 -7.08 -20.00 29.18
N ILE A 75 -5.81 -20.14 29.52
CA ILE A 75 -5.31 -21.05 30.56
C ILE A 75 -4.18 -20.41 31.35
N MET A 76 -4.26 -20.53 32.66
CA MET A 76 -3.23 -20.11 33.59
C MET A 76 -2.95 -21.22 34.61
N ILE A 77 -1.68 -21.56 34.79
CA ILE A 77 -1.22 -22.35 35.94
C ILE A 77 -0.38 -21.40 36.79
N ALA A 78 -1.02 -20.87 37.84
CA ALA A 78 -0.46 -19.83 38.69
C ALA A 78 0.80 -20.34 39.41
N ASP A 79 0.70 -21.51 40.03
CA ASP A 79 1.80 -22.11 40.79
C ASP A 79 2.86 -22.73 39.87
N VAL A 80 4.10 -22.25 40.00
CA VAL A 80 5.27 -22.69 39.23
C VAL A 80 5.60 -24.17 39.42
N THR A 81 5.31 -24.75 40.57
CA THR A 81 5.63 -26.15 40.91
C THR A 81 4.81 -27.15 40.09
N TYR A 82 3.61 -26.73 39.64
CA TYR A 82 2.69 -27.50 38.81
C TYR A 82 2.87 -27.26 37.32
N ARG A 83 3.69 -26.27 36.93
CA ARG A 83 4.04 -26.03 35.51
C ARG A 83 4.90 -27.18 34.98
N ARG A 84 4.91 -27.36 33.66
CA ARG A 84 5.65 -28.43 32.94
C ARG A 84 5.25 -29.87 33.28
N ARG A 85 4.22 -30.09 34.11
CA ARG A 85 3.64 -31.40 34.43
C ARG A 85 2.37 -31.73 33.63
N LYS A 86 2.20 -31.10 32.47
CA LYS A 86 1.00 -31.22 31.60
C LYS A 86 -0.34 -30.82 32.24
N ARG A 87 -0.35 -30.14 33.41
CA ARG A 87 -1.60 -29.67 34.05
C ARG A 87 -2.40 -28.71 33.18
N GLY A 88 -1.74 -27.71 32.56
CA GLY A 88 -2.41 -26.80 31.62
C GLY A 88 -2.95 -27.51 30.37
N TRP A 89 -2.30 -28.59 29.93
CA TRP A 89 -2.76 -29.40 28.79
C TRP A 89 -4.04 -30.16 29.12
N GLU A 90 -4.07 -30.85 30.27
CA GLU A 90 -5.25 -31.57 30.76
C GLU A 90 -6.43 -30.62 30.97
N ALA A 91 -6.19 -29.48 31.64
CA ALA A 91 -7.22 -28.48 31.91
C ALA A 91 -7.84 -27.91 30.62
N ILE A 92 -7.00 -27.59 29.62
CA ILE A 92 -7.50 -27.11 28.33
C ILE A 92 -8.33 -28.16 27.61
N ILE A 93 -7.90 -29.42 27.58
CA ILE A 93 -8.70 -30.47 26.92
C ILE A 93 -10.07 -30.59 27.58
N LEU A 94 -10.14 -30.57 28.91
CA LEU A 94 -11.42 -30.63 29.63
C LEU A 94 -12.31 -29.42 29.33
N MET A 95 -11.72 -28.21 29.29
CA MET A 95 -12.46 -26.99 28.95
C MET A 95 -12.98 -27.01 27.50
N LEU A 96 -12.16 -27.47 26.55
CA LEU A 96 -12.58 -27.63 25.15
C LEU A 96 -13.69 -28.67 25.01
N LEU A 97 -13.56 -29.83 25.68
CA LEU A 97 -14.61 -30.86 25.67
C LEU A 97 -15.92 -30.36 26.28
N TYR A 98 -15.83 -29.62 27.39
CA TYR A 98 -17.00 -29.00 28.01
C TYR A 98 -17.67 -28.02 27.03
N GLY A 99 -16.89 -27.16 26.39
CA GLY A 99 -17.41 -26.19 25.44
C GLY A 99 -18.08 -26.81 24.22
N ILE A 100 -17.56 -27.95 23.71
CA ILE A 100 -18.20 -28.71 22.63
C ILE A 100 -19.52 -29.33 23.12
N ASN A 101 -19.47 -30.06 24.23
CA ASN A 101 -20.58 -30.90 24.68
C ASN A 101 -21.71 -30.14 25.37
N LYS A 102 -21.41 -29.02 26.02
CA LYS A 102 -22.35 -28.26 26.86
C LYS A 102 -22.68 -26.88 26.32
N LEU A 103 -21.75 -26.24 25.62
CA LEU A 103 -21.90 -24.86 25.12
C LEU A 103 -22.02 -24.78 23.60
N ASN A 104 -22.02 -25.92 22.89
CA ASN A 104 -22.14 -26.01 21.43
C ASN A 104 -21.12 -25.16 20.64
N ILE A 105 -19.90 -25.06 21.18
CA ILE A 105 -18.81 -24.31 20.54
C ILE A 105 -18.24 -25.14 19.39
N THR A 106 -18.17 -24.54 18.20
CA THR A 106 -17.62 -25.18 17.00
C THR A 106 -16.22 -24.69 16.66
N LYS A 107 -15.80 -23.53 17.19
CA LYS A 107 -14.50 -22.94 16.90
C LYS A 107 -13.90 -22.24 18.11
N TYR A 108 -12.64 -22.53 18.36
CA TYR A 108 -11.86 -21.96 19.45
C TYR A 108 -10.76 -21.04 18.93
N ILE A 109 -10.50 -19.97 19.67
CA ILE A 109 -9.42 -19.02 19.39
C ILE A 109 -8.58 -18.88 20.66
N ALA A 110 -7.26 -19.02 20.55
CA ALA A 110 -6.34 -18.72 21.65
C ALA A 110 -5.49 -17.50 21.27
N LYS A 111 -5.53 -16.45 22.09
CA LYS A 111 -4.67 -15.27 21.91
C LYS A 111 -3.44 -15.42 22.80
N ILE A 112 -2.26 -15.50 22.18
CA ILE A 112 -1.01 -15.80 22.88
C ILE A 112 0.03 -14.77 22.47
N LYS A 113 0.80 -14.24 23.44
CA LYS A 113 1.94 -13.37 23.15
C LYS A 113 3.01 -14.09 22.33
N PHE A 114 3.68 -13.36 21.44
CA PHE A 114 4.64 -13.93 20.48
C PHE A 114 5.88 -14.58 21.12
N ASP A 115 6.27 -14.10 22.30
CA ASP A 115 7.39 -14.58 23.10
C ASP A 115 7.02 -15.70 24.08
N ASN A 116 5.72 -16.04 24.19
CA ASN A 116 5.27 -17.15 25.02
C ASN A 116 5.36 -18.49 24.25
N GLU A 117 6.59 -18.93 23.99
CA GLU A 117 6.88 -20.19 23.28
C GLU A 117 6.24 -21.40 23.98
N LYS A 118 6.10 -21.36 25.30
CA LYS A 118 5.52 -22.46 26.10
C LYS A 118 4.05 -22.69 25.71
N SER A 119 3.24 -21.63 25.70
CA SER A 119 1.83 -21.72 25.32
C SER A 119 1.67 -21.96 23.81
N ILE A 120 2.49 -21.33 22.96
CA ILE A 120 2.46 -21.56 21.50
C ILE A 120 2.68 -23.05 21.19
N ASN A 121 3.75 -23.64 21.73
CA ASN A 121 4.05 -25.06 21.52
C ASN A 121 2.96 -25.99 22.06
N MET A 122 2.27 -25.59 23.13
CA MET A 122 1.15 -26.35 23.69
C MET A 122 -0.05 -26.36 22.74
N PHE A 123 -0.47 -25.19 22.26
CA PHE A 123 -1.62 -25.08 21.36
C PHE A 123 -1.34 -25.66 19.96
N GLU A 124 -0.12 -25.51 19.44
CA GLU A 124 0.28 -26.15 18.17
C GLU A 124 0.18 -27.69 18.25
N LYS A 125 0.59 -28.27 19.38
CA LYS A 125 0.45 -29.72 19.64
C LYS A 125 -1.03 -30.14 19.77
N LEU A 126 -1.90 -29.26 20.27
CA LEU A 126 -3.36 -29.42 20.26
C LEU A 126 -3.99 -29.18 18.87
N LYS A 127 -3.18 -29.06 17.81
CA LYS A 127 -3.60 -28.83 16.43
C LYS A 127 -4.25 -27.47 16.16
N PHE A 128 -4.04 -26.49 17.04
CA PHE A 128 -4.39 -25.10 16.71
C PHE A 128 -3.48 -24.60 15.59
N GLN A 129 -4.09 -23.95 14.59
CA GLN A 129 -3.35 -23.34 13.49
C GLN A 129 -2.90 -21.93 13.85
N LYS A 130 -1.60 -21.67 13.75
CA LYS A 130 -1.03 -20.36 14.02
C LYS A 130 -1.38 -19.39 12.90
N VAL A 131 -2.29 -18.45 13.17
CA VAL A 131 -2.58 -17.33 12.28
C VAL A 131 -1.60 -16.19 12.61
N ILE A 132 -0.48 -16.15 11.87
CA ILE A 132 0.56 -15.13 12.08
C ILE A 132 0.05 -13.75 11.64
N GLN A 133 -0.21 -12.88 12.61
CA GLN A 133 -0.57 -11.47 12.37
C GLN A 133 0.67 -10.56 12.15
N LYS A 134 1.79 -11.03 11.56
CA LYS A 134 3.07 -10.27 11.46
C LYS A 134 2.93 -8.90 10.76
N LEU A 135 2.16 -8.86 9.68
CA LEU A 135 1.84 -7.61 8.97
C LEU A 135 1.03 -6.66 9.86
N LYS A 136 0.10 -7.21 10.63
CA LYS A 136 -0.73 -6.46 11.57
C LYS A 136 0.08 -5.95 12.76
N SER A 137 1.06 -6.71 13.27
CA SER A 137 1.83 -6.32 14.47
C SER A 137 2.84 -5.20 14.18
N SER A 138 3.51 -5.21 13.03
CA SER A 138 4.38 -4.10 12.61
C SER A 138 3.55 -2.84 12.31
N ALA A 139 2.43 -3.01 11.59
CA ALA A 139 1.47 -1.94 11.36
C ALA A 139 0.81 -1.41 12.65
N GLN A 140 0.62 -2.23 13.68
CA GLN A 140 0.08 -1.80 14.97
C GLN A 140 1.14 -1.11 15.85
N LYS A 141 2.40 -1.52 15.80
CA LYS A 141 3.48 -0.97 16.65
C LYS A 141 3.93 0.41 16.20
N ARG A 142 4.04 0.64 14.88
CA ARG A 142 4.44 1.93 14.28
C ARG A 142 3.63 2.21 13.00
N PRO A 143 2.33 2.50 13.11
CA PRO A 143 1.42 2.57 11.95
C PRO A 143 1.80 3.63 10.93
N LEU A 144 2.21 4.82 11.37
CA LEU A 144 2.63 5.90 10.49
C LEU A 144 3.86 5.49 9.67
N LEU A 145 4.93 5.06 10.33
CA LEU A 145 6.18 4.65 9.67
C LEU A 145 5.96 3.46 8.74
N PHE A 146 5.17 2.48 9.17
CA PHE A 146 4.83 1.32 8.34
C PHE A 146 4.09 1.76 7.06
N ASN A 147 3.06 2.57 7.18
CA ASN A 147 2.29 3.08 6.04
C ASN A 147 3.15 3.92 5.09
N SER A 148 4.01 4.78 5.64
CA SER A 148 4.97 5.59 4.88
C SER A 148 5.92 4.75 4.05
N VAL A 149 6.59 3.77 4.69
CA VAL A 149 7.57 2.92 4.01
C VAL A 149 6.89 2.07 2.93
N ILE A 150 5.73 1.50 3.23
CA ILE A 150 4.99 0.66 2.27
C ILE A 150 4.55 1.46 1.05
N TYR A 151 3.94 2.63 1.25
CA TYR A 151 3.52 3.48 0.14
C TYR A 151 4.72 3.93 -0.71
N GLY A 152 5.78 4.42 -0.07
CA GLY A 152 7.01 4.80 -0.77
C GLY A 152 7.64 3.65 -1.56
N SER A 153 7.66 2.44 -1.01
CA SER A 153 8.25 1.27 -1.66
C SER A 153 7.49 0.86 -2.91
N PHE A 154 6.16 0.71 -2.83
CA PHE A 154 5.35 0.33 -4.00
C PHE A 154 5.34 1.42 -5.07
N TYR A 155 5.26 2.69 -4.66
CA TYR A 155 5.22 3.80 -5.61
C TYR A 155 6.55 3.97 -6.35
N THR A 156 7.68 3.82 -5.64
CA THR A 156 9.02 3.80 -6.25
C THR A 156 9.23 2.56 -7.11
N GLY A 157 8.74 1.40 -6.66
CA GLY A 157 8.80 0.16 -7.43
C GLY A 157 8.02 0.24 -8.75
N ALA A 158 6.92 0.99 -8.79
CA ALA A 158 6.16 1.22 -10.02
C ALA A 158 6.96 2.02 -11.05
N GLU A 159 7.61 3.10 -10.61
CA GLU A 159 8.51 3.90 -11.46
C GLU A 159 9.70 3.07 -11.95
N PHE A 160 10.29 2.25 -11.07
CA PHE A 160 11.35 1.32 -11.46
C PHE A 160 10.88 0.32 -12.53
N ALA A 161 9.69 -0.26 -12.36
CA ALA A 161 9.08 -1.16 -13.34
C ALA A 161 8.84 -0.45 -14.68
N GLN A 162 8.37 0.80 -14.65
CA GLN A 162 8.16 1.63 -15.84
C GLN A 162 9.47 1.91 -16.60
N GLN A 163 10.53 2.30 -15.90
CA GLN A 163 11.84 2.53 -16.52
C GLN A 163 12.40 1.23 -17.13
N THR A 164 12.21 0.11 -16.43
CA THR A 164 12.60 -1.22 -16.92
C THR A 164 11.83 -1.61 -18.18
N TYR A 165 10.51 -1.44 -18.18
CA TYR A 165 9.65 -1.70 -19.35
C TYR A 165 10.06 -0.85 -20.55
N SER A 166 10.18 0.47 -20.36
CA SER A 166 10.55 1.41 -21.44
C SER A 166 11.91 1.07 -22.06
N LYS A 167 12.86 0.61 -21.23
CA LYS A 167 14.18 0.19 -21.68
C LYS A 167 14.12 -1.09 -22.52
N ILE A 168 13.37 -2.10 -22.09
CA ILE A 168 13.23 -3.36 -22.83
C ILE A 168 12.55 -3.11 -24.18
N PHE A 169 11.43 -2.39 -24.21
CA PHE A 169 10.66 -2.17 -25.44
C PHE A 169 11.37 -1.25 -26.44
N LYS A 170 12.06 -0.18 -25.98
CA LYS A 170 12.90 0.65 -26.87
C LYS A 170 14.05 -0.13 -27.50
N VAL A 171 14.63 -1.10 -26.77
CA VAL A 171 15.69 -1.97 -27.31
C VAL A 171 15.15 -2.88 -28.41
N TYR A 172 13.91 -3.36 -28.27
CA TYR A 172 13.24 -4.13 -29.33
C TYR A 172 12.94 -3.28 -30.57
N ASP A 173 12.35 -2.10 -30.41
CA ASP A 173 12.04 -1.18 -31.53
C ASP A 173 13.30 -0.77 -32.31
N CYS A 174 14.38 -0.47 -31.59
CA CYS A 174 15.65 -0.09 -32.20
C CYS A 174 16.31 -1.25 -32.96
N HIS A 175 16.17 -2.50 -32.49
CA HIS A 175 16.68 -3.66 -33.22
C HIS A 175 15.90 -3.90 -34.52
N ASP A 176 14.59 -3.66 -34.51
CA ASP A 176 13.73 -3.80 -35.69
C ASP A 176 13.96 -2.66 -36.71
N GLN A 177 14.12 -1.42 -36.22
CA GLN A 177 14.53 -0.28 -37.06
C GLN A 177 15.91 -0.48 -37.67
N ASN A 178 16.92 -0.91 -36.91
CA ASN A 178 18.26 -1.19 -37.45
C ASN A 178 18.24 -2.33 -38.49
N PHE A 179 17.34 -3.31 -38.36
CA PHE A 179 17.15 -4.36 -39.35
C PHE A 179 16.45 -3.83 -40.62
N ALA A 180 15.39 -3.04 -40.46
CA ALA A 180 14.68 -2.39 -41.56
C ALA A 180 15.57 -1.41 -42.33
N GLU A 181 16.36 -0.60 -41.63
CA GLU A 181 17.31 0.36 -42.21
C GLU A 181 18.44 -0.38 -42.93
N LYS A 182 18.95 -1.49 -42.36
CA LYS A 182 19.92 -2.36 -43.04
C LYS A 182 19.32 -3.05 -44.28
N LEU A 183 18.04 -3.40 -44.26
CA LEU A 183 17.31 -3.96 -45.41
C LEU A 183 17.09 -2.89 -46.50
N GLU A 184 16.72 -1.66 -46.12
CA GLU A 184 16.63 -0.52 -47.03
C GLU A 184 17.98 -0.18 -47.65
N THR A 185 19.06 -0.17 -46.86
CA THR A 185 20.42 0.07 -47.37
C THR A 185 20.84 -1.01 -48.38
N LEU A 186 20.52 -2.29 -48.11
CA LEU A 186 20.78 -3.39 -49.05
C LEU A 186 19.94 -3.27 -50.33
N LEU A 187 18.68 -2.84 -50.21
CA LEU A 187 17.81 -2.57 -51.35
C LEU A 187 18.28 -1.35 -52.15
N GLU A 188 18.83 -0.33 -51.50
CA GLU A 188 19.43 0.85 -52.12
C GLU A 188 20.74 0.52 -52.83
N ILE A 189 21.58 -0.36 -52.27
CA ILE A 189 22.79 -0.87 -52.93
C ILE A 189 22.40 -1.66 -54.19
N SER A 190 21.35 -2.48 -54.15
CA SER A 190 20.80 -3.14 -55.34
C SER A 190 20.18 -2.15 -56.33
N ARG A 191 19.62 -1.02 -55.87
CA ARG A 191 19.02 0.02 -56.73
C ARG A 191 20.08 0.95 -57.35
N ASN A 192 21.19 1.21 -56.65
CA ASN A 192 22.26 2.12 -57.07
C ASN A 192 23.27 1.48 -58.03
N GLN A 193 23.35 0.14 -58.12
CA GLN A 193 24.03 -0.52 -59.24
C GLN A 193 23.35 -0.26 -60.61
N SER A 194 22.12 0.27 -60.62
CA SER A 194 21.38 0.64 -61.86
C SER A 194 21.38 2.15 -62.17
N LYS A 195 22.03 2.98 -61.35
CA LYS A 195 22.06 4.44 -61.52
C LYS A 195 23.45 5.00 -61.23
N ILE A 196 24.41 4.67 -62.08
CA ILE A 196 25.59 5.52 -62.30
C ILE A 196 25.24 6.35 -63.53
N ASN A 197 24.83 7.62 -63.32
CA ASN A 197 24.97 8.78 -64.21
C ASN A 197 24.04 9.91 -63.70
N GLY A 198 24.61 11.02 -63.24
CA GLY A 198 23.87 12.29 -63.06
C GLY A 198 24.23 13.07 -61.80
N GLU A 199 24.74 14.28 -62.01
CA GLU A 199 25.39 15.22 -61.09
C GLU A 199 24.50 15.93 -60.04
N GLU A 200 25.25 16.49 -59.07
CA GLU A 200 25.01 17.49 -58.00
C GLU A 200 23.87 18.53 -58.13
N THR A 201 23.31 18.96 -56.99
CA THR A 201 23.61 20.31 -56.43
C THR A 201 23.01 20.54 -55.03
N ASP A 202 23.84 21.14 -54.18
CA ASP A 202 23.63 21.46 -52.77
C ASP A 202 22.99 22.86 -52.59
N THR A 203 22.13 23.04 -51.59
CA THR A 203 21.73 24.37 -51.11
C THR A 203 21.67 24.43 -49.58
N SER A 204 22.64 25.16 -49.03
CA SER A 204 22.79 25.53 -47.63
C SER A 204 21.59 26.31 -47.06
N LYS A 205 21.15 25.97 -45.84
CA LYS A 205 20.37 26.86 -44.97
C LYS A 205 21.15 27.16 -43.69
N THR A 206 21.51 28.43 -43.55
CA THR A 206 22.20 29.05 -42.41
C THR A 206 21.24 29.18 -41.21
N GLU A 207 21.56 28.50 -40.10
CA GLU A 207 20.83 28.62 -38.83
C GLU A 207 21.28 29.86 -38.02
N LYS A 208 20.31 30.51 -37.34
CA LYS A 208 20.49 31.79 -36.64
C LYS A 208 21.31 31.65 -35.34
N PRO A 209 22.12 32.66 -34.97
CA PRO A 209 23.09 32.60 -33.87
C PRO A 209 22.50 32.38 -32.46
N LEU A 210 21.21 32.72 -32.26
CA LEU A 210 20.51 32.46 -31.00
C LEU A 210 20.32 30.96 -30.72
N PHE A 211 20.11 30.16 -31.77
CA PHE A 211 19.94 28.71 -31.67
C PHE A 211 21.28 28.04 -31.31
N VAL A 212 22.38 28.53 -31.87
CA VAL A 212 23.75 28.07 -31.54
C VAL A 212 24.11 28.37 -30.09
N TRP A 213 23.64 29.48 -29.54
CA TRP A 213 23.90 29.85 -28.13
C TRP A 213 23.08 29.01 -27.15
N ILE A 214 21.81 28.75 -27.46
CA ILE A 214 20.96 27.80 -26.71
C ILE A 214 21.57 26.40 -26.74
N LYS A 215 22.04 25.94 -27.91
CA LYS A 215 22.70 24.63 -28.06
C LYS A 215 24.00 24.53 -27.24
N LYS A 216 24.80 25.60 -27.21
CA LYS A 216 26.03 25.66 -26.37
C LYS A 216 25.74 25.71 -24.88
N PHE A 217 24.69 26.41 -24.47
CA PHE A 217 24.28 26.51 -23.07
C PHE A 217 23.74 25.17 -22.56
N ASP A 218 22.96 24.46 -23.37
CA ASP A 218 22.51 23.09 -23.07
C ASP A 218 23.66 22.07 -23.08
N GLN A 219 24.65 22.20 -23.95
CA GLN A 219 25.88 21.38 -23.92
C GLN A 219 26.68 21.60 -22.62
N MET A 220 26.76 22.85 -22.13
CA MET A 220 27.49 23.20 -20.89
C MET A 220 26.78 22.69 -19.63
N LEU A 221 25.44 22.58 -19.67
CA LEU A 221 24.61 22.00 -18.61
C LEU A 221 24.48 20.47 -18.68
N GLY A 222 25.03 19.82 -19.72
CA GLY A 222 24.90 18.38 -19.96
C GLY A 222 23.50 17.94 -20.37
N LEU A 223 22.70 18.85 -20.94
CA LEU A 223 21.31 18.63 -21.34
C LEU A 223 21.14 18.28 -22.83
N LEU A 224 22.18 18.45 -23.65
CA LEU A 224 22.24 17.90 -25.01
C LEU A 224 23.26 16.75 -25.08
N ASN A 225 22.73 15.53 -25.12
CA ASN A 225 23.50 14.37 -25.53
C ASN A 225 23.68 14.41 -27.05
N GLU A 226 24.80 14.92 -27.53
CA GLU A 226 25.37 14.36 -28.77
C GLU A 226 25.91 12.97 -28.41
N ASN A 227 25.02 11.99 -28.53
CA ASN A 227 25.22 10.55 -28.71
C ASN A 227 23.94 9.85 -28.21
N ASP A 228 22.90 9.83 -29.05
CA ASP A 228 21.59 9.19 -28.81
C ASP A 228 21.68 7.69 -28.41
N TRP A 229 22.87 7.07 -28.54
CA TRP A 229 23.12 5.67 -28.19
C TRP A 229 23.51 5.41 -26.72
N THR A 230 23.96 6.41 -25.96
CA THR A 230 24.43 6.19 -24.57
C THR A 230 23.38 6.49 -23.49
N GLN A 231 22.34 7.28 -23.78
CA GLN A 231 21.25 7.55 -22.82
C GLN A 231 20.30 6.36 -22.63
N SER A 232 20.36 5.36 -23.52
CA SER A 232 19.45 4.19 -23.52
C SER A 232 19.78 3.11 -22.46
N ARG A 233 20.93 3.17 -21.78
CA ARG A 233 21.38 2.08 -20.88
C ARG A 233 21.31 2.33 -19.37
N SER A 234 21.15 3.56 -18.88
CA SER A 234 21.16 3.84 -17.42
C SER A 234 19.75 4.15 -16.87
N TYR A 235 19.47 3.71 -15.64
CA TYR A 235 18.22 4.06 -14.94
C TYR A 235 18.23 5.53 -14.51
N ASN A 236 17.08 6.19 -14.50
CA ASN A 236 16.93 7.55 -14.01
C ASN A 236 16.83 7.54 -12.47
N TRP A 237 17.98 7.39 -11.83
CA TRP A 237 18.13 7.41 -10.37
C TRP A 237 17.63 8.69 -9.70
N PRO A 238 17.86 9.91 -10.26
CA PRO A 238 17.29 11.13 -9.73
C PRO A 238 15.76 11.12 -9.66
N GLN A 239 15.10 10.62 -10.71
CA GLN A 239 13.64 10.46 -10.73
C GLN A 239 13.18 9.44 -9.68
N LEU A 240 13.83 8.27 -9.62
CA LEU A 240 13.49 7.23 -8.65
C LEU A 240 13.59 7.72 -7.19
N LYS A 241 14.64 8.51 -6.89
CA LYS A 241 14.81 9.15 -5.57
C LYS A 241 13.67 10.12 -5.24
N ARG A 242 13.18 10.90 -6.21
CA ARG A 242 12.06 11.83 -6.01
C ARG A 242 10.77 11.09 -5.66
N TYR A 243 10.49 9.99 -6.34
CA TYR A 243 9.33 9.14 -6.07
C TYR A 243 9.40 8.50 -4.68
N ALA A 244 10.60 8.07 -4.26
CA ALA A 244 10.82 7.56 -2.92
C ALA A 244 10.59 8.62 -1.84
N ILE A 245 11.09 9.84 -2.04
CA ILE A 245 10.90 10.94 -1.09
C ILE A 245 9.41 11.32 -0.99
N TYR A 246 8.75 11.51 -2.13
CA TYR A 246 7.32 11.83 -2.18
C TYR A 246 6.48 10.75 -1.49
N GLY A 247 6.72 9.48 -1.84
CA GLY A 247 5.94 8.37 -1.30
C GLY A 247 6.14 8.15 0.20
N CYS A 248 7.39 8.20 0.69
CA CYS A 248 7.70 7.95 2.10
C CYS A 248 7.35 9.12 3.02
N PHE A 249 7.62 10.36 2.61
CA PHE A 249 7.59 11.52 3.51
C PHE A 249 6.41 12.46 3.28
N ILE A 250 5.73 12.39 2.12
CA ILE A 250 4.60 13.27 1.81
C ILE A 250 3.31 12.45 1.72
N ALA A 251 3.18 11.59 0.72
CA ALA A 251 1.94 10.86 0.45
C ALA A 251 1.61 9.85 1.56
N GLY A 252 2.59 9.06 2.00
CA GLY A 252 2.39 8.06 3.05
C GLY A 252 1.84 8.62 4.37
N PRO A 253 2.45 9.67 4.95
CA PRO A 253 1.93 10.34 6.15
C PRO A 253 0.54 10.96 5.96
N VAL A 254 0.32 11.63 4.82
CA VAL A 254 -0.98 12.25 4.48
C VAL A 254 -2.07 11.20 4.41
N LEU A 255 -1.84 10.08 3.71
CA LEU A 255 -2.80 8.98 3.59
C LEU A 255 -3.06 8.29 4.94
N HIS A 256 -2.03 8.12 5.77
CA HIS A 256 -2.20 7.59 7.12
C HIS A 256 -3.12 8.48 7.97
N GLY A 257 -2.85 9.80 8.00
CA GLY A 257 -3.66 10.76 8.73
C GLY A 257 -5.09 10.82 8.20
N TRP A 258 -5.25 10.81 6.88
CA TRP A 258 -6.55 10.86 6.21
C TRP A 258 -7.45 9.67 6.54
N TYR A 259 -6.96 8.44 6.39
CA TYR A 259 -7.76 7.26 6.69
C TYR A 259 -8.09 7.14 8.18
N LYS A 260 -7.16 7.56 9.05
CA LYS A 260 -7.42 7.66 10.49
C LYS A 260 -8.57 8.65 10.77
N TRP A 261 -8.55 9.83 10.15
CA TRP A 261 -9.61 10.82 10.29
C TRP A 261 -10.96 10.32 9.75
N LEU A 262 -10.98 9.73 8.55
CA LEU A 262 -12.18 9.15 7.95
C LEU A 262 -12.83 8.07 8.83
N ASP A 263 -12.03 7.21 9.45
CA ASP A 263 -12.53 6.16 10.32
C ASP A 263 -12.96 6.65 11.71
N MET A 264 -12.42 7.79 12.16
CA MET A 264 -12.88 8.44 13.39
C MET A 264 -14.28 9.05 13.20
N PHE A 265 -14.52 9.71 12.07
CA PHE A 265 -15.78 10.41 11.77
C PHE A 265 -16.89 9.45 11.31
N TYR A 266 -16.57 8.47 10.49
CA TYR A 266 -17.55 7.58 9.86
C TYR A 266 -17.41 6.14 10.38
N LYS A 267 -18.04 5.85 11.52
CA LYS A 267 -17.97 4.53 12.18
C LYS A 267 -19.06 3.59 11.67
N GLY A 268 -18.68 2.37 11.28
CA GLY A 268 -19.59 1.34 10.78
C GLY A 268 -19.25 0.86 9.37
N LYS A 269 -19.94 -0.20 8.93
CA LYS A 269 -19.75 -0.87 7.62
C LYS A 269 -20.97 -0.80 6.71
N THR A 270 -22.00 -0.04 7.07
CA THR A 270 -23.20 0.13 6.23
C THR A 270 -22.82 0.70 4.88
N VAL A 271 -23.41 0.20 3.79
CA VAL A 271 -23.10 0.63 2.41
C VAL A 271 -23.19 2.15 2.26
N LYS A 272 -24.17 2.79 2.90
CA LYS A 272 -24.29 4.26 2.95
C LYS A 272 -23.01 4.94 3.45
N ILE A 273 -22.44 4.45 4.56
CA ILE A 273 -21.21 4.98 5.15
C ILE A 273 -20.02 4.76 4.22
N VAL A 274 -19.93 3.58 3.60
CA VAL A 274 -18.87 3.25 2.63
C VAL A 274 -18.91 4.20 1.43
N VAL A 275 -20.09 4.46 0.87
CA VAL A 275 -20.27 5.40 -0.24
C VAL A 275 -19.91 6.82 0.17
N THR A 276 -20.30 7.28 1.37
CA THR A 276 -19.90 8.61 1.87
C THR A 276 -18.39 8.73 2.02
N LYS A 277 -17.72 7.72 2.58
CA LYS A 277 -16.24 7.70 2.68
C LYS A 277 -15.59 7.80 1.30
N LEU A 278 -16.12 7.07 0.33
CA LEU A 278 -15.63 7.08 -1.05
C LEU A 278 -15.77 8.47 -1.69
N LEU A 279 -16.92 9.13 -1.56
CA LEU A 279 -17.10 10.48 -2.11
C LEU A 279 -16.16 11.50 -1.45
N VAL A 280 -16.02 11.43 -0.13
CA VAL A 280 -15.09 12.29 0.63
C VAL A 280 -13.65 12.05 0.18
N ASP A 281 -13.23 10.80 0.00
CA ASP A 281 -11.88 10.45 -0.46
C ASP A 281 -11.58 10.99 -1.88
N GLN A 282 -12.53 10.83 -2.81
CA GLN A 282 -12.36 11.21 -4.22
C GLN A 282 -12.44 12.71 -4.46
N PHE A 283 -13.27 13.44 -3.73
CA PHE A 283 -13.47 14.88 -3.98
C PHE A 283 -12.73 15.80 -3.03
N ILE A 284 -12.32 15.31 -1.84
CA ILE A 284 -11.64 16.15 -0.83
C ILE A 284 -10.15 15.83 -0.77
N LEU A 285 -9.74 14.56 -0.70
CA LEU A 285 -8.31 14.21 -0.60
C LEU A 285 -7.62 14.11 -1.96
N THR A 286 -8.25 13.43 -2.91
CA THR A 286 -7.59 13.05 -4.16
C THR A 286 -7.07 14.26 -4.96
N PRO A 287 -7.83 15.38 -5.13
CA PRO A 287 -7.33 16.52 -5.87
C PRO A 287 -6.11 17.19 -5.22
N PRO A 288 -6.11 17.52 -3.90
CA PRO A 288 -4.92 18.02 -3.22
C PRO A 288 -3.72 17.07 -3.29
N LEU A 289 -3.93 15.76 -3.10
CA LEU A 289 -2.84 14.78 -3.14
C LEU A 289 -2.17 14.74 -4.52
N ILE A 290 -2.95 14.79 -5.59
CA ILE A 290 -2.43 14.87 -6.96
C ILE A 290 -1.69 16.19 -7.18
N THR A 291 -2.23 17.32 -6.72
CA THR A 291 -1.51 18.61 -6.86
C THR A 291 -0.19 18.60 -6.11
N LEU A 292 -0.13 18.02 -4.90
CA LEU A 292 1.10 17.87 -4.13
C LEU A 292 2.11 16.95 -4.80
N PHE A 293 1.66 15.91 -5.49
CA PHE A 293 2.52 15.06 -6.32
C PHE A 293 3.21 15.88 -7.41
N PHE A 294 2.43 16.59 -8.24
CA PHE A 294 2.99 17.37 -9.33
C PHE A 294 3.81 18.56 -8.83
N ILE A 295 3.40 19.21 -7.75
CA ILE A 295 4.19 20.25 -7.07
C ILE A 295 5.50 19.67 -6.55
N SER A 296 5.52 18.47 -5.95
CA SER A 296 6.76 17.84 -5.48
C SER A 296 7.73 17.48 -6.60
N LEU A 297 7.20 17.16 -7.79
CA LEU A 297 7.98 16.97 -9.00
C LEU A 297 8.52 18.31 -9.54
N TYR A 298 7.74 19.39 -9.38
CA TYR A 298 8.02 20.72 -9.90
C TYR A 298 8.87 21.59 -8.94
N LEU A 299 8.85 21.34 -7.62
CA LEU A 299 9.51 22.17 -6.60
C LEU A 299 11.05 22.16 -6.67
N ILE A 300 11.63 21.22 -7.41
CA ILE A 300 13.08 21.22 -7.71
C ILE A 300 13.38 22.06 -8.96
N PHE A 301 12.43 22.21 -9.88
CA PHE A 301 12.52 23.18 -10.98
C PHE A 301 12.35 24.62 -10.45
N LEU A 302 11.46 24.80 -9.46
CA LEU A 302 11.22 26.09 -8.80
C LEU A 302 12.40 26.61 -7.98
N CYS A 303 13.34 25.76 -7.56
CA CYS A 303 14.60 26.24 -6.97
C CYS A 303 15.46 27.03 -7.99
N ILE A 304 15.19 26.87 -9.30
CA ILE A 304 15.77 27.64 -10.40
C ILE A 304 14.82 28.78 -10.83
N THR A 305 13.50 28.59 -10.71
CA THR A 305 12.49 29.59 -11.12
C THR A 305 12.14 30.64 -10.06
N TYR A 306 12.50 30.47 -8.78
CA TYR A 306 12.24 31.44 -7.70
C TYR A 306 13.01 32.77 -7.85
N MET A 307 13.71 32.98 -8.97
CA MET A 307 14.20 34.30 -9.40
C MET A 307 13.22 35.08 -10.29
N TYR A 308 12.03 34.55 -10.62
CA TYR A 308 11.06 35.25 -11.47
C TYR A 308 9.60 35.13 -10.99
N ILE A 309 9.18 36.20 -10.30
CA ILE A 309 7.88 36.89 -10.40
C ILE A 309 6.67 36.33 -9.60
N TYR A 310 6.26 37.16 -8.63
CA TYR A 310 4.94 37.27 -8.02
C TYR A 310 3.90 37.81 -9.02
N ASN A 311 2.69 37.22 -9.10
CA ASN A 311 1.41 37.80 -8.61
C ASN A 311 0.20 36.99 -9.13
N THR A 312 -0.88 37.11 -8.36
CA THR A 312 -2.18 36.42 -8.28
C THR A 312 -2.98 36.14 -9.55
N ALA A 313 -3.45 34.88 -9.66
CA ALA A 313 -4.74 34.47 -10.22
C ALA A 313 -5.09 33.05 -9.71
N ILE A 314 -5.37 32.95 -8.40
CA ILE A 314 -5.81 31.73 -7.73
C ILE A 314 -7.27 31.47 -8.19
N TYR A 315 -7.62 30.22 -8.52
CA TYR A 315 -8.93 29.67 -8.93
C TYR A 315 -9.15 29.23 -10.39
N PHE A 316 -8.22 29.47 -11.32
CA PHE A 316 -8.27 28.81 -12.66
C PHE A 316 -7.04 27.93 -12.96
N VAL A 317 -6.10 27.89 -12.01
CA VAL A 317 -4.72 27.41 -12.21
C VAL A 317 -4.53 25.92 -11.86
N THR A 318 -5.47 25.27 -11.18
CA THR A 318 -5.32 23.87 -10.76
C THR A 318 -5.52 22.85 -11.90
N ILE A 319 -6.26 23.22 -12.95
CA ILE A 319 -6.45 22.39 -14.16
C ILE A 319 -5.33 22.62 -15.18
N PHE A 320 -4.79 23.85 -15.24
CA PHE A 320 -3.73 24.22 -16.19
C PHE A 320 -2.33 23.72 -15.78
N VAL A 321 -2.04 23.68 -14.47
CA VAL A 321 -0.71 23.31 -13.94
C VAL A 321 -0.37 21.82 -14.07
N ASN A 322 -1.36 20.92 -14.02
CA ASN A 322 -1.12 19.48 -14.16
C ASN A 322 -0.88 19.04 -15.63
N VAL A 323 -1.41 19.79 -16.60
CA VAL A 323 -1.23 19.53 -18.04
C VAL A 323 0.08 20.13 -18.57
N LEU A 324 0.52 21.27 -18.00
CA LEU A 324 1.80 21.91 -18.36
C LEU A 324 3.03 21.14 -17.84
N GLY A 325 2.96 20.54 -16.64
CA GLY A 325 4.10 19.87 -15.99
C GLY A 325 4.57 18.60 -16.71
N MET A 326 3.65 17.82 -17.29
CA MET A 326 3.98 16.64 -18.10
C MET A 326 4.57 17.02 -19.46
N SER A 327 4.14 18.17 -20.00
CA SER A 327 4.49 18.63 -21.35
C SER A 327 5.86 19.32 -21.40
N LEU A 328 6.22 20.07 -20.36
CA LEU A 328 7.54 20.71 -20.23
C LEU A 328 8.66 19.71 -19.95
N MET A 329 8.36 18.58 -19.31
CA MET A 329 9.36 17.57 -18.96
C MET A 329 9.71 16.60 -20.09
N GLU A 330 8.93 16.57 -21.18
CA GLU A 330 9.21 15.69 -22.32
C GLU A 330 9.91 16.40 -23.49
N GLY A 331 10.15 17.71 -23.41
CA GLY A 331 10.84 18.47 -24.46
C GLY A 331 10.12 18.47 -25.81
N LYS A 332 8.83 18.10 -25.85
CA LYS A 332 8.03 18.04 -27.07
C LYS A 332 7.21 19.31 -27.23
N SER A 333 7.39 19.99 -28.36
CA SER A 333 6.65 21.21 -28.73
C SER A 333 5.13 21.04 -28.81
N ASN A 334 4.63 19.81 -28.95
CA ASN A 334 3.21 19.49 -29.19
C ASN A 334 2.55 18.66 -28.05
N ALA A 335 3.12 18.66 -26.85
CA ALA A 335 2.62 17.80 -25.75
C ALA A 335 1.23 18.21 -25.21
N PHE A 336 0.82 19.46 -25.42
CA PHE A 336 -0.49 19.96 -24.99
C PHE A 336 -1.66 19.30 -25.77
N ASP A 337 -1.50 19.14 -27.08
CA ASP A 337 -2.54 18.56 -27.94
C ASP A 337 -2.71 17.06 -27.71
N GLU A 338 -1.60 16.34 -27.48
CA GLU A 338 -1.63 14.92 -27.11
C GLU A 338 -2.28 14.72 -25.73
N CYS A 339 -1.98 15.58 -24.76
CA CYS A 339 -2.59 15.52 -23.44
C CYS A 339 -4.10 15.79 -23.50
N LYS A 340 -4.52 16.80 -24.26
CA LYS A 340 -5.94 17.12 -24.48
C LYS A 340 -6.68 15.98 -25.17
N ALA A 341 -6.06 15.32 -26.14
CA ALA A 341 -6.64 14.18 -26.86
C ALA A 341 -6.81 12.93 -25.96
N LYS A 342 -5.82 12.63 -25.11
CA LYS A 342 -5.83 11.43 -24.24
C LYS A 342 -6.43 11.67 -22.85
N PHE A 343 -6.75 12.91 -22.48
CA PHE A 343 -7.26 13.27 -21.14
C PHE A 343 -8.58 12.55 -20.83
N LEU A 344 -9.57 12.64 -21.73
CA LEU A 344 -10.89 12.07 -21.48
C LEU A 344 -10.83 10.54 -21.31
N GLN A 345 -9.99 9.88 -22.12
CA GLN A 345 -9.77 8.44 -22.03
C GLN A 345 -9.05 8.04 -20.74
N THR A 346 -8.01 8.78 -20.36
CA THR A 346 -7.26 8.55 -19.11
C THR A 346 -8.13 8.80 -17.88
N PHE A 347 -8.93 9.87 -17.89
CA PHE A 347 -9.86 10.20 -16.82
C PHE A 347 -10.95 9.14 -16.65
N LYS A 348 -11.60 8.73 -17.74
CA LYS A 348 -12.60 7.65 -17.74
C LYS A 348 -12.01 6.34 -17.17
N THR A 349 -10.82 5.98 -17.61
CA THR A 349 -10.13 4.76 -17.14
C THR A 349 -9.74 4.87 -15.66
N SER A 350 -9.36 6.07 -15.20
CA SER A 350 -9.08 6.35 -13.80
C SER A 350 -10.31 6.17 -12.92
N CYS A 351 -11.46 6.72 -13.31
CA CYS A 351 -12.70 6.55 -12.56
C CYS A 351 -13.14 5.08 -12.50
N MET A 352 -13.02 4.34 -13.62
CA MET A 352 -13.36 2.91 -13.67
C MET A 352 -12.45 2.04 -12.81
N TYR A 353 -11.20 2.47 -12.58
CA TYR A 353 -10.26 1.75 -11.72
C TYR A 353 -10.40 2.14 -10.24
N TRP A 354 -10.34 3.43 -9.93
CA TRP A 354 -10.22 3.91 -8.55
C TRP A 354 -11.53 3.83 -7.76
N LEU A 355 -12.70 3.99 -8.40
CA LEU A 355 -13.98 3.91 -7.68
C LEU A 355 -14.25 2.50 -7.14
N PRO A 356 -14.12 1.40 -7.92
CA PRO A 356 -14.27 0.05 -7.39
C PRO A 356 -13.19 -0.30 -6.35
N VAL A 357 -11.93 0.08 -6.61
CA VAL A 357 -10.82 -0.18 -5.69
C VAL A 357 -11.07 0.46 -4.32
N GLN A 358 -11.45 1.74 -4.28
CA GLN A 358 -11.73 2.41 -3.00
C GLN A 358 -13.00 1.89 -2.33
N PHE A 359 -14.01 1.50 -3.10
CA PHE A 359 -15.20 0.85 -2.55
C PHE A 359 -14.85 -0.44 -1.81
N LEU A 360 -14.04 -1.31 -2.43
CA LEU A 360 -13.54 -2.54 -1.81
C LEU A 360 -12.64 -2.27 -0.61
N ASN A 361 -11.80 -1.22 -0.69
CA ASN A 361 -10.95 -0.79 0.41
C ASN A 361 -11.77 -0.46 1.67
N PHE A 362 -12.83 0.34 1.52
CA PHE A 362 -13.67 0.75 2.65
C PHE A 362 -14.63 -0.36 3.13
N LEU A 363 -15.02 -1.29 2.26
CA LEU A 363 -15.92 -2.38 2.60
C LEU A 363 -15.20 -3.56 3.28
N LEU A 364 -14.08 -4.00 2.71
CA LEU A 364 -13.43 -5.26 3.06
C LEU A 364 -12.14 -5.09 3.88
N VAL A 365 -11.40 -4.00 3.70
CA VAL A 365 -10.06 -3.86 4.25
C VAL A 365 -10.10 -3.26 5.66
N PRO A 366 -9.46 -3.91 6.66
CA PRO A 366 -9.34 -3.37 8.01
C PRO A 366 -8.63 -2.00 8.01
N PRO A 367 -9.02 -1.05 8.89
CA PRO A 367 -8.43 0.31 8.94
C PRO A 367 -6.90 0.35 8.90
N VAL A 368 -6.24 -0.57 9.62
CA VAL A 368 -4.78 -0.64 9.75
C VAL A 368 -4.09 -0.97 8.43
N LEU A 369 -4.75 -1.66 7.50
CA LEU A 369 -4.16 -2.17 6.25
C LEU A 369 -4.57 -1.36 5.00
N ARG A 370 -5.39 -0.32 5.15
CA ARG A 370 -5.92 0.43 3.99
C ARG A 370 -4.86 1.13 3.17
N VAL A 371 -3.85 1.73 3.83
CA VAL A 371 -2.73 2.33 3.09
C VAL A 371 -1.99 1.27 2.30
N THR A 372 -1.71 0.09 2.89
CA THR A 372 -1.07 -1.02 2.18
C THR A 372 -1.86 -1.47 0.95
N PHE A 373 -3.19 -1.60 1.07
CA PHE A 373 -4.05 -1.94 -0.05
C PHE A 373 -3.99 -0.90 -1.17
N VAL A 374 -4.07 0.38 -0.81
CA VAL A 374 -3.98 1.51 -1.75
C VAL A 374 -2.59 1.58 -2.40
N SER A 375 -1.52 1.27 -1.68
CA SER A 375 -0.16 1.21 -2.24
C SER A 375 -0.02 0.15 -3.34
N ILE A 376 -0.61 -1.03 -3.13
CA ILE A 376 -0.62 -2.10 -4.14
C ILE A 376 -1.46 -1.69 -5.35
N ALA A 377 -2.63 -1.11 -5.12
CA ALA A 377 -3.47 -0.60 -6.21
C ALA A 377 -2.78 0.52 -7.01
N ALA A 378 -2.10 1.44 -6.33
CA ALA A 378 -1.32 2.50 -6.98
C ALA A 378 -0.20 1.93 -7.88
N PHE A 379 0.46 0.85 -7.45
CA PHE A 379 1.44 0.14 -8.28
C PHE A 379 0.79 -0.43 -9.55
N CYS A 380 -0.36 -1.10 -9.43
CA CYS A 380 -1.09 -1.61 -10.59
C CYS A 380 -1.55 -0.48 -11.53
N TRP A 381 -2.09 0.61 -10.98
CA TRP A 381 -2.53 1.79 -11.73
C TRP A 381 -1.39 2.43 -12.53
N ALA A 382 -0.21 2.58 -11.93
CA ALA A 382 0.95 3.12 -12.61
C ALA A 382 1.37 2.28 -13.83
N ASN A 383 1.29 0.95 -13.73
CA ASN A 383 1.54 0.07 -14.87
C ASN A 383 0.45 0.19 -15.96
N ILE A 384 -0.83 0.37 -15.57
CA ILE A 384 -1.94 0.62 -16.52
C ILE A 384 -1.73 1.95 -17.26
N LEU A 385 -1.31 3.01 -16.56
CA LEU A 385 -0.99 4.30 -17.19
C LEU A 385 0.12 4.19 -18.22
N CYS A 386 1.14 3.36 -17.96
CA CYS A 386 2.21 3.09 -18.93
C CYS A 386 1.65 2.46 -20.20
N TYR A 387 0.76 1.47 -20.07
CA TYR A 387 0.10 0.83 -21.21
C TYR A 387 -0.75 1.83 -22.02
N LEU A 388 -1.57 2.63 -21.36
CA LEU A 388 -2.37 3.67 -22.03
C LEU A 388 -1.51 4.73 -22.73
N LYS A 389 -0.35 5.05 -22.16
CA LYS A 389 0.62 5.96 -22.80
C LYS A 389 1.18 5.36 -24.08
N SER A 390 1.46 4.06 -24.10
CA SER A 390 2.00 3.35 -25.28
C SER A 390 1.00 3.14 -26.41
N THR A 391 -0.31 3.24 -26.17
CA THR A 391 -1.30 3.09 -27.26
C THR A 391 -1.32 4.32 -28.19
N PRO A 392 -1.21 4.13 -29.52
CA PRO A 392 -1.30 5.22 -30.50
C PRO A 392 -2.72 5.81 -30.54
N VAL A 393 -2.82 7.13 -30.69
CA VAL A 393 -4.11 7.82 -30.84
C VAL A 393 -4.68 7.46 -32.22
N SER A 394 -5.79 6.73 -32.26
CA SER A 394 -6.53 6.49 -33.50
C SER A 394 -7.20 7.80 -33.91
N THR A 395 -6.62 8.54 -34.86
CA THR A 395 -7.34 9.60 -35.55
C THR A 395 -8.44 8.96 -36.39
N CYS A 396 -9.70 9.07 -35.97
CA CYS A 396 -10.82 8.85 -36.88
C CYS A 396 -10.76 9.94 -37.96
N CYS A 397 -10.17 9.62 -39.11
CA CYS A 397 -10.42 10.37 -40.33
C CYS A 397 -11.85 10.07 -40.78
N ASP A 398 -12.80 10.88 -40.31
CA ASP A 398 -14.05 11.12 -41.04
C ASP A 398 -13.71 11.85 -42.35
N ASN A 399 -13.42 11.09 -43.40
CA ASN A 399 -13.57 11.57 -44.78
C ASN A 399 -14.86 10.98 -45.36
N GLN A 400 -16.00 11.46 -44.88
CA GLN A 400 -17.20 11.51 -45.73
C GLN A 400 -17.06 12.73 -46.64
N ILE A 401 -16.46 12.54 -47.81
CA ILE A 401 -16.63 13.47 -48.93
C ILE A 401 -18.01 13.19 -49.51
N LYS A 402 -19.00 13.98 -49.10
CA LYS A 402 -20.15 14.29 -49.96
C LYS A 402 -19.66 15.27 -51.01
N TYR A 403 -19.61 14.84 -52.28
CA TYR A 403 -20.44 15.34 -53.37
C TYR A 403 -20.44 14.32 -54.50
#